data_AF-A0A950RPJ2-F1
#
_entry.id   AF-A0A950RPJ2-F1
#
_cell.length_a   1.000
_cell.length_b   1.000
_cell.length_c   1.000
_cell.angle_alpha   90.00
_cell.angle_beta   90.00
_cell.angle_gamma   90.00
#
_symmetry.space_group_name_H-M   'P 1'
#
loop_
_entity.id
_entity.type
_entity.pdbx_description
1 polymer ?
#
loop_
_entity_poly.entity_id
_entity_poly.type
_entity_poly.pdbx_seq_one_letter_code
_entity_poly.pdbx_strand_id
1 'polypeptide(L)'
;HLGAFTLLEFKSPSDTLRGGDFRTFLAYAMLYGAQHQPLLDPTQLHLLVLAPRLTKPYREELRMLGVTTNQQEPGIWRLQGGPVIHPTWVLETEHLVGLSHPLLSLLSPEFLENKVAVYELLRQGGYTE
;
A
#
# COMPACT_ATOMS: atom_id res chain seq x y z
N HIS A 1 -9.70 -9.34 2.76
CA HIS A 1 -8.84 -10.50 3.04
C HIS A 1 -7.48 -10.31 2.37
N LEU A 2 -6.40 -10.60 3.09
CA LEU A 2 -5.03 -10.64 2.56
C LEU A 2 -4.71 -12.04 2.04
N GLY A 3 -3.75 -12.14 1.11
CA GLY A 3 -3.28 -13.40 0.56
C GLY A 3 -2.38 -14.14 1.56
N ALA A 4 -1.97 -15.36 1.20
CA ALA A 4 -0.98 -16.11 1.98
C ALA A 4 0.34 -15.36 2.13
N PHE A 5 0.70 -14.60 1.09
CA PHE A 5 1.80 -13.65 1.10
C PHE A 5 1.28 -12.25 0.79
N THR A 6 1.87 -11.23 1.43
CA THR A 6 1.61 -9.84 1.10
C THR A 6 2.93 -9.11 0.94
N LEU A 7 3.17 -8.56 -0.25
CA LEU A 7 4.27 -7.63 -0.47
C LEU A 7 3.72 -6.21 -0.29
N LEU A 8 4.41 -5.42 0.51
CA LEU A 8 3.97 -4.09 0.90
C LEU A 8 4.97 -3.03 0.42
N GLU A 9 4.50 -2.06 -0.35
CA GLU A 9 5.24 -0.82 -0.59
C GLU A 9 4.70 0.25 0.34
N PHE A 10 5.59 0.81 1.16
CA PHE A 10 5.26 1.90 2.06
C PHE A 10 5.97 3.18 1.63
N LYS A 11 5.20 4.23 1.35
CA LYS A 11 5.71 5.59 1.27
C LYS A 11 5.53 6.27 2.62
N SER A 12 6.58 6.92 3.11
CA SER A 12 6.50 7.71 4.34
C SER A 12 5.37 8.74 4.25
N PRO A 13 4.81 9.21 5.39
CA PRO A 13 3.73 10.20 5.35
C PRO A 13 4.10 11.53 4.67
N SER A 14 5.41 11.83 4.57
CA SER A 14 5.94 13.00 3.86
C SER A 14 6.31 12.75 2.39
N ASP A 15 6.24 11.50 1.92
CA ASP A 15 6.58 11.15 0.54
C ASP A 15 5.31 10.90 -0.28
N THR A 16 5.44 10.96 -1.60
CA THR A 16 4.32 10.80 -2.52
C THR A 16 4.62 9.72 -3.54
N LEU A 17 3.57 9.09 -4.06
CA LEU A 17 3.73 8.19 -5.20
C LEU A 17 4.18 8.98 -6.44
N ARG A 18 5.27 8.54 -7.05
CA ARG A 18 5.90 9.15 -8.24
C ARG A 18 5.72 8.22 -9.44
N GLY A 19 5.95 8.75 -10.63
CA GLY A 19 6.05 7.90 -11.82
C GLY A 19 7.27 6.97 -11.70
N GLY A 20 7.07 5.68 -11.98
CA GLY A 20 8.09 4.64 -11.88
C GLY A 20 7.98 3.78 -10.62
N ASP A 21 7.29 4.26 -9.59
CA ASP A 21 7.10 3.52 -8.34
C ASP A 21 6.32 2.21 -8.61
N PHE A 22 5.24 2.28 -9.38
CA PHE A 22 4.42 1.10 -9.65
C PHE A 22 5.20 0.01 -10.40
N ARG A 23 5.98 0.40 -11.41
CA ARG A 23 6.85 -0.55 -12.14
C ARG A 23 7.88 -1.19 -11.22
N THR A 24 8.49 -0.40 -10.35
CA THR A 24 9.49 -0.89 -9.38
C THR A 24 8.86 -1.91 -8.45
N PHE A 25 7.67 -1.60 -7.92
CA PHE A 25 6.95 -2.49 -7.04
C PHE A 25 6.52 -3.79 -7.72
N LEU A 26 6.01 -3.70 -8.95
CA LEU A 26 5.65 -4.86 -9.74
C LEU A 26 6.86 -5.74 -10.07
N ALA A 27 8.02 -5.13 -10.36
CA ALA A 27 9.26 -5.88 -10.59
C ALA A 27 9.68 -6.68 -9.35
N TYR A 28 9.52 -6.12 -8.15
CA TYR A 28 9.78 -6.87 -6.91
C TYR A 28 8.81 -8.02 -6.70
N ALA A 29 7.52 -7.84 -7.00
CA ALA A 29 6.54 -8.92 -6.94
C ALA A 29 6.90 -10.08 -7.88
N MET A 30 7.28 -9.75 -9.12
CA MET A 30 7.73 -10.72 -10.11
C MET A 30 9.01 -11.45 -9.68
N LEU A 31 9.99 -10.71 -9.13
CA LEU A 31 11.22 -11.29 -8.64
C LEU A 31 10.96 -12.25 -7.47
N TYR A 32 10.11 -11.86 -6.52
CA TYR A 32 9.71 -12.70 -5.39
C TYR A 32 9.07 -14.00 -5.88
N GLY A 33 8.10 -13.90 -6.80
CA GLY A 33 7.43 -15.06 -7.39
C GLY A 33 8.40 -15.99 -8.13
N ALA A 34 9.37 -15.44 -8.86
CA ALA A 34 10.36 -16.21 -9.60
C ALA A 34 11.40 -16.93 -8.71
N GLN A 35 11.69 -16.38 -7.53
CA GLN A 35 12.61 -16.98 -6.56
C GLN A 35 11.94 -18.01 -5.65
N HIS A 36 10.61 -18.04 -5.61
CA HIS A 36 9.85 -18.97 -4.77
C HIS A 36 9.95 -20.41 -5.30
N GLN A 37 10.14 -21.38 -4.39
CA GLN A 37 10.10 -22.81 -4.70
C GLN A 37 9.09 -23.54 -3.80
N PRO A 38 8.05 -24.17 -4.37
CA PRO A 38 7.69 -24.25 -5.80
C PRO A 38 7.25 -22.89 -6.38
N LEU A 39 7.10 -22.80 -7.70
CA LEU A 39 6.63 -21.57 -8.37
C LEU A 39 5.32 -21.09 -7.73
N LEU A 40 5.28 -19.81 -7.35
CA LEU A 40 4.17 -19.24 -6.63
C LEU A 40 2.98 -18.95 -7.56
N ASP A 41 1.79 -19.40 -7.17
CA ASP A 41 0.54 -18.97 -7.80
C ASP A 41 0.35 -17.46 -7.58
N PRO A 42 0.20 -16.64 -8.64
CA PRO A 42 0.04 -15.19 -8.51
C PRO A 42 -1.11 -14.76 -7.61
N THR A 43 -2.15 -15.58 -7.44
CA THR A 43 -3.30 -15.29 -6.58
C THR A 43 -2.97 -15.39 -5.09
N GLN A 44 -1.88 -16.06 -4.73
CA GLN A 44 -1.44 -16.20 -3.33
C GLN A 44 -0.64 -15.01 -2.83
N LEU A 45 -0.05 -14.22 -3.74
CA LEU A 45 0.67 -12.99 -3.42
C LEU A 45 -0.25 -11.78 -3.63
N HIS A 46 -0.54 -11.08 -2.55
CA HIS A 46 -1.23 -9.78 -2.61
C HIS A 46 -0.22 -8.64 -2.59
N LEU A 47 -0.51 -7.60 -3.36
CA LEU A 47 0.30 -6.38 -3.40
C LEU A 47 -0.47 -5.25 -2.73
N LEU A 48 0.18 -4.58 -1.77
CA LEU A 48 -0.41 -3.49 -1.02
C LEU A 48 0.50 -2.26 -1.05
N VAL A 49 0.00 -1.17 -1.60
CA VAL A 49 0.67 0.14 -1.53
C VAL A 49 0.02 0.97 -0.44
N LEU A 50 0.83 1.48 0.47
CA LEU A 50 0.44 2.42 1.50
C LEU A 50 1.14 3.75 1.21
N ALA A 51 0.37 4.78 0.90
CA ALA A 51 0.90 6.12 0.62
C ALA A 51 -0.13 7.20 0.97
N PRO A 52 0.27 8.47 1.18
CA PRO A 52 -0.69 9.52 1.53
C PRO A 52 -1.83 9.67 0.53
N ARG A 53 -1.51 9.70 -0.78
CA ARG A 53 -2.48 9.83 -1.87
C ARG A 53 -2.03 9.08 -3.12
N LEU A 54 -3.02 8.66 -3.91
CA LEU A 54 -2.86 8.16 -5.27
C LEU A 54 -2.72 9.34 -6.23
N THR A 55 -1.48 9.71 -6.51
CA THR A 55 -1.11 10.93 -7.24
C THR A 55 -1.41 10.85 -8.73
N LYS A 56 -1.45 12.02 -9.39
CA LYS A 56 -1.61 12.12 -10.85
C LYS A 56 -0.49 11.42 -11.64
N PRO A 57 0.82 11.61 -11.34
CA PRO A 57 1.90 10.91 -12.05
C PRO A 57 1.80 9.39 -11.95
N TYR A 58 1.44 8.87 -10.77
CA TYR A 58 1.26 7.43 -10.58
C TYR A 58 0.05 6.91 -11.37
N ARG A 59 -1.09 7.64 -11.37
CA ARG A 59 -2.26 7.28 -12.19
C ARG A 59 -1.96 7.30 -13.69
N GLU A 60 -1.11 8.22 -14.15
CA GLU A 60 -0.65 8.27 -15.54
C GLU A 60 0.18 7.05 -15.90
N GLU A 61 1.10 6.64 -15.03
CA GLU A 61 1.86 5.40 -15.20
C GLU A 61 0.93 4.17 -15.27
N LEU A 62 -0.01 4.04 -14.33
CA LEU A 62 -0.99 2.95 -14.34
C LEU A 62 -1.76 2.91 -15.66
N ARG A 63 -2.24 4.06 -16.13
CA ARG A 63 -2.95 4.18 -17.41
C ARG A 63 -2.09 3.74 -18.59
N MET A 64 -0.83 4.18 -18.64
CA MET A 64 0.11 3.78 -19.70
C MET A 64 0.35 2.26 -19.74
N LEU A 65 0.24 1.60 -18.59
CA LEU A 65 0.41 0.15 -18.48
C LEU A 65 -0.91 -0.63 -18.69
N GLY A 66 -2.01 0.06 -19.02
CA GLY A 66 -3.32 -0.57 -19.15
C GLY A 66 -3.94 -1.01 -17.82
N VAL A 67 -3.46 -0.46 -16.70
CA VAL A 67 -4.01 -0.72 -15.37
C VAL A 67 -5.11 0.29 -15.08
N THR A 68 -6.24 -0.22 -14.62
CA THR A 68 -7.39 0.56 -14.18
C THR A 68 -7.43 0.66 -12.67
N THR A 69 -7.91 1.81 -12.18
CA THR A 69 -8.09 2.08 -10.75
C THR A 69 -9.58 2.09 -10.44
N ASN A 70 -10.04 1.21 -9.54
CA ASN A 70 -11.44 1.16 -9.10
C ASN A 70 -11.51 1.46 -7.60
N GLN A 71 -12.15 2.56 -7.22
CA GLN A 71 -12.35 2.90 -5.81
C GLN A 71 -13.42 2.00 -5.20
N GLN A 72 -13.05 1.24 -4.17
CA GLN A 72 -14.02 0.41 -3.43
C GLN A 72 -14.62 1.18 -2.26
N GLU A 73 -13.78 1.97 -1.57
CA GLU A 73 -14.13 2.85 -0.46
C GLU A 73 -13.29 4.13 -0.53
N PRO A 74 -13.65 5.22 0.16
CA PRO A 74 -12.79 6.40 0.28
C PRO A 74 -11.36 6.00 0.69
N GLY A 75 -10.37 6.39 -0.12
CA GLY A 75 -8.98 6.00 0.10
C GLY A 75 -8.58 4.57 -0.25
N ILE A 76 -9.50 3.67 -0.61
CA ILE A 76 -9.20 2.26 -0.91
C ILE A 76 -9.44 1.99 -2.40
N TRP A 77 -8.34 1.73 -3.12
CA TRP A 77 -8.34 1.55 -4.57
C TRP A 77 -7.88 0.15 -4.94
N ARG A 78 -8.67 -0.54 -5.75
CA ARG A 78 -8.27 -1.79 -6.40
C ARG A 78 -7.62 -1.49 -7.75
N LEU A 79 -6.47 -2.12 -8.01
CA LEU A 79 -5.78 -2.05 -9.30
C LEU A 79 -6.03 -3.33 -10.10
N GLN A 80 -6.40 -3.20 -11.38
CA GLN A 80 -6.74 -4.33 -12.25
C GLN A 80 -6.36 -4.09 -13.71
N GLY A 81 -6.05 -5.16 -14.44
CA GLY A 81 -5.70 -5.12 -15.86
C GLY A 81 -4.21 -4.89 -16.12
N GLY A 82 -3.84 -4.83 -17.40
CA GLY A 82 -2.44 -4.67 -17.79
C GLY A 82 -1.55 -5.78 -17.22
N PRO A 83 -0.37 -5.46 -16.66
CA PRO A 83 0.54 -6.44 -16.09
C PRO A 83 0.20 -6.84 -14.63
N VAL A 84 -0.94 -6.38 -14.09
CA VAL A 84 -1.39 -6.73 -12.73
C VAL A 84 -2.03 -8.12 -12.73
N ILE A 85 -1.21 -9.13 -12.49
CA ILE A 85 -1.65 -10.53 -12.31
C ILE A 85 -1.94 -10.88 -10.83
N HIS A 86 -1.45 -10.05 -9.91
CA HIS A 86 -1.64 -10.20 -8.46
C HIS A 86 -2.81 -9.34 -7.97
N PRO A 87 -3.61 -9.79 -6.98
CA PRO A 87 -4.54 -8.91 -6.28
C PRO A 87 -3.80 -7.70 -5.69
N THR A 88 -4.07 -6.51 -6.24
CA THR A 88 -3.29 -5.30 -5.95
C THR A 88 -4.17 -4.16 -5.47
N TRP A 89 -3.72 -3.49 -4.40
CA TRP A 89 -4.47 -2.44 -3.72
C TRP A 89 -3.59 -1.24 -3.41
N VAL A 90 -4.18 -0.05 -3.43
CA VAL A 90 -3.60 1.18 -2.90
C VAL A 90 -4.50 1.71 -1.80
N LEU A 91 -3.93 1.97 -0.63
CA LEU A 91 -4.59 2.59 0.51
C LEU A 91 -3.97 3.97 0.74
N GLU A 92 -4.82 4.98 0.63
CA GLU A 92 -4.46 6.38 0.90
C GLU A 92 -4.47 6.62 2.41
N THR A 93 -3.29 6.80 2.99
CA THR A 93 -3.11 6.84 4.45
C THR A 93 -3.70 8.10 5.09
N GLU A 94 -3.96 9.15 4.32
CA GLU A 94 -4.69 10.32 4.82
C GLU A 94 -6.15 10.01 5.16
N HIS A 95 -6.76 9.03 4.49
CA HIS A 95 -8.13 8.60 4.77
C HIS A 95 -8.17 7.72 6.02
N LEU A 96 -7.02 7.33 6.55
CA LEU A 96 -6.89 6.58 7.80
C LEU A 96 -6.83 7.50 9.04
N VAL A 97 -6.64 8.82 8.84
CA VAL A 97 -6.60 9.80 9.92
C VAL A 97 -7.94 9.82 10.66
N GLY A 98 -7.89 9.77 12.00
CA GLY A 98 -9.08 9.81 12.84
C GLY A 98 -9.84 8.48 13.00
N LEU A 99 -9.41 7.39 12.35
CA LEU A 99 -10.00 6.05 12.53
C LEU A 99 -9.63 5.40 13.88
N SER A 100 -8.81 6.07 14.72
CA SER A 100 -8.39 5.61 16.05
C SER A 100 -7.74 4.21 16.05
N HIS A 101 -7.13 3.81 14.93
CA HIS A 101 -6.42 2.54 14.83
C HIS A 101 -4.91 2.77 15.01
N PRO A 102 -4.30 2.36 16.14
CA PRO A 102 -2.95 2.75 16.54
C PRO A 102 -1.88 2.47 15.47
N LEU A 103 -1.93 1.28 14.85
CA LEU A 103 -0.97 0.88 13.83
C LEU A 103 -1.14 1.63 12.49
N LEU A 104 -2.34 2.11 12.19
CA LEU A 104 -2.59 2.84 10.95
C LEU A 104 -2.24 4.33 11.11
N SER A 105 -2.39 4.88 12.31
CA SER A 105 -1.95 6.24 12.63
C SER A 105 -0.44 6.44 12.40
N LEU A 106 0.40 5.42 12.67
CA LEU A 106 1.83 5.42 12.35
C LEU A 106 2.15 5.67 10.87
N LEU A 107 1.24 5.24 9.99
CA LEU A 107 1.42 5.26 8.54
C LEU A 107 0.77 6.50 7.92
N SER A 108 0.11 7.32 8.74
CA SER A 108 -0.62 8.51 8.33
C SER A 108 0.17 9.80 8.62
N PRO A 109 -0.19 10.92 7.98
CA PRO A 109 0.38 12.24 8.30
C PRO A 109 0.22 12.64 9.78
N GLU A 110 -0.80 12.14 10.49
CA GLU A 110 -1.04 12.40 11.91
C GLU A 110 0.17 12.07 12.78
N PHE A 111 0.93 11.03 12.43
CA PHE A 111 2.16 10.69 13.14
C PHE A 111 3.20 11.82 13.11
N LEU A 112 3.33 12.54 12.00
CA LEU A 112 4.30 13.64 11.91
C LEU A 112 3.89 14.82 12.79
N GLU A 113 2.60 15.09 12.87
CA GLU A 113 2.03 16.22 13.59
C GLU A 113 1.94 15.97 15.10
N ASN A 114 1.65 14.74 15.52
CA ASN A 114 1.32 14.43 16.90
C ASN A 114 1.98 13.13 17.41
N LYS A 115 3.29 13.02 17.19
CA LYS A 115 4.11 11.85 17.57
C LYS A 115 3.81 11.32 18.97
N VAL A 116 3.81 12.20 19.98
CA VAL A 116 3.62 11.82 21.39
C VAL A 116 2.24 11.18 21.60
N ALA A 117 1.19 11.75 21.01
CA ALA A 117 -0.17 11.21 21.12
C ALA A 117 -0.27 9.83 20.46
N VAL A 118 0.30 9.65 19.26
CA VAL A 118 0.31 8.36 18.57
C VAL A 118 1.11 7.31 19.34
N TYR A 119 2.24 7.68 19.94
CA TYR A 119 3.01 6.79 20.83
C TYR A 119 2.20 6.32 22.05
N GLU A 120 1.48 7.23 22.73
CA GLU A 120 0.60 6.83 23.83
C GLU A 120 -0.53 5.92 23.37
N LEU A 121 -1.09 6.17 22.18
CA LEU A 121 -2.15 5.35 21.59
C LEU A 121 -1.66 3.93 21.28
N LEU A 122 -0.42 3.78 20.80
CA LEU A 122 0.25 2.49 20.62
C LEU A 122 0.49 1.78 21.95
N ARG A 123 0.97 2.51 22.96
CA ARG A 123 1.21 1.98 24.31
C ARG A 123 -0.09 1.47 24.94
N GLN A 124 -1.18 2.23 24.82
CA GLN A 124 -2.51 1.83 25.29
C GLN A 124 -3.07 0.62 24.52
N GLY A 125 -2.71 0.48 23.24
CA GLY A 125 -3.03 -0.67 22.41
C GLY A 125 -2.22 -1.94 22.71
N GLY A 126 -1.30 -1.91 23.68
CA GLY A 126 -0.45 -3.04 24.04
C GLY A 126 0.77 -3.26 23.13
N TYR A 127 1.11 -2.27 22.29
CA TYR A 127 2.32 -2.29 21.47
C TYR A 127 3.49 -1.67 22.25
N THR A 128 3.97 -2.37 23.26
CA THR A 128 5.21 -2.05 24.00
C THR A 128 6.24 -3.15 23.78
N GLU A 129 7.53 -2.81 23.92
CA GLU A 129 8.61 -3.83 23.99
C GLU A 129 8.30 -4.94 25.00
#